data_AF-A0A9N7Q9T4-F1
#
_entry.id   AF-A0A9N7Q9T4-F1
#
_cell.length_a   1.000
_cell.length_b   1.000
_cell.length_c   1.000
_cell.angle_alpha   90.00
_cell.angle_beta   90.00
_cell.angle_gamma   90.00
#
_symmetry.space_group_name_H-M   'P 1'
#
loop_
_entity.id
_entity.type
_entity.pdbx_description
1 polymer ?
#
loop_
_entity_poly.entity_id
_entity_poly.type
_entity_poly.pdbx_seq_one_letter_code
_entity_poly.pdbx_strand_id
1 'polypeptide(L)'
;MANPDSQAGSLASATWRFRLGIGVLILAYGAWLAVPLAAFAGASATRIATLTGAIVAVNKIMLLVSVAVMGKPGFLRMKDMLLQRLRPSSPVDAVGPARHAVGLAMFCLPLVSAMLEPYVDAIWPDLRPKLWEAQLLGDLMLVASLFVLGGEFWNKVRALFIRTARVVDAGEPGGTG
;
A
#
# COMPACT_ATOMS: atom_id res chain seq x y z
N MET A 1 -14.63 1.24 45.13
CA MET A 1 -15.44 0.67 44.03
C MET A 1 -15.64 1.75 42.98
N ALA A 2 -15.03 1.63 41.79
CA ALA A 2 -15.24 2.59 40.71
C ALA A 2 -16.63 2.37 40.09
N ASN A 3 -17.45 3.42 40.02
CA ASN A 3 -18.83 3.38 39.54
C ASN A 3 -18.90 2.84 38.08
N PRO A 4 -19.68 1.80 37.75
CA PRO A 4 -19.81 1.26 36.39
C PRO A 4 -20.14 2.34 35.33
N ASP A 5 -20.90 3.37 35.70
CA ASP A 5 -21.28 4.47 34.79
C ASP A 5 -20.08 5.33 34.36
N SER A 6 -19.08 5.47 35.24
CA SER A 6 -17.85 6.23 34.95
C SER A 6 -16.93 5.48 33.98
N GLN A 7 -16.92 4.14 34.04
CA GLN A 7 -16.14 3.31 33.12
C GLN A 7 -16.78 3.30 31.72
N ALA A 8 -18.11 3.20 31.63
CA ALA A 8 -18.84 3.24 30.36
C ALA A 8 -18.64 4.56 29.59
N GLY A 9 -18.65 5.71 30.28
CA GLY A 9 -18.38 7.02 29.66
C GLY A 9 -16.95 7.18 29.12
N SER A 10 -15.96 6.62 29.81
CA SER A 10 -14.55 6.66 29.38
C SER A 10 -14.29 5.79 28.13
N LEU A 11 -14.96 4.64 28.03
CA LEU A 11 -14.87 3.75 26.86
C LEU A 11 -15.58 4.33 25.63
N ALA A 12 -16.74 4.98 25.84
CA ALA A 12 -17.49 5.64 24.76
C ALA A 12 -16.73 6.84 24.18
N SER A 13 -16.14 7.68 25.04
CA SER A 13 -15.33 8.84 24.62
C SER A 13 -14.03 8.43 23.93
N ALA A 14 -13.37 7.35 24.37
CA ALA A 14 -12.23 6.75 23.67
C ALA A 14 -12.60 6.26 22.25
N THR A 15 -13.77 5.66 22.10
CA THR A 15 -14.28 5.17 20.81
C THR A 15 -14.65 6.32 19.86
N TRP A 16 -15.23 7.40 20.38
CA TRP A 16 -15.59 8.58 19.59
C TRP A 16 -14.36 9.30 19.03
N ARG A 17 -13.33 9.51 19.85
CA ARG A 17 -12.06 10.13 19.42
C ARG A 17 -11.36 9.29 18.35
N PHE A 18 -11.43 7.97 18.49
CA PHE A 18 -10.92 7.04 17.47
C PHE A 18 -11.67 7.18 16.13
N ARG A 19 -13.00 7.22 16.15
CA ARG A 19 -13.82 7.41 14.94
C ARG A 19 -13.59 8.78 14.28
N LEU A 20 -13.43 9.83 15.07
CA LEU A 20 -13.10 11.17 14.57
C LEU A 20 -11.73 11.18 13.86
N GLY A 21 -10.71 10.56 14.45
CA GLY A 21 -9.41 10.44 13.81
C GLY A 21 -9.48 9.70 12.47
N ILE A 22 -10.23 8.60 12.40
CA ILE A 22 -10.49 7.89 11.13
C ILE A 22 -11.17 8.82 10.12
N GLY A 23 -12.17 9.60 10.53
CA GLY A 23 -12.84 10.56 9.65
C GLY A 23 -11.90 11.60 9.07
N VAL A 24 -11.02 12.17 9.90
CA VAL A 24 -9.97 13.12 9.46
C VAL A 24 -9.02 12.45 8.47
N LEU A 25 -8.63 11.20 8.74
CA LEU A 25 -7.75 10.44 7.85
C LEU A 25 -8.39 10.17 6.49
N ILE A 26 -9.65 9.72 6.47
CA ILE A 26 -10.42 9.49 5.25
C ILE A 26 -10.56 10.79 4.45
N LEU A 27 -10.82 11.92 5.12
CA LEU A 27 -10.90 13.22 4.46
C LEU A 27 -9.56 13.63 3.83
N ALA A 28 -8.45 13.40 4.54
CA ALA A 28 -7.10 13.73 4.08
C ALA A 28 -6.72 12.95 2.81
N TYR A 29 -7.03 11.65 2.76
CA TYR A 29 -6.83 10.84 1.56
C TYR A 29 -7.90 11.09 0.48
N GLY A 30 -9.14 11.36 0.87
CA GLY A 30 -10.24 11.70 -0.05
C GLY A 30 -9.98 12.99 -0.81
N ALA A 31 -9.28 13.96 -0.19
CA ALA A 31 -8.87 15.20 -0.85
C ALA A 31 -8.00 14.95 -2.10
N TRP A 32 -7.26 13.83 -2.18
CA TRP A 32 -6.50 13.48 -3.39
C TRP A 32 -7.37 13.22 -4.61
N LEU A 33 -8.66 12.86 -4.45
CA LEU A 33 -9.58 12.74 -5.60
C LEU A 33 -9.90 14.09 -6.25
N ALA A 34 -9.69 15.21 -5.57
CA ALA A 34 -9.91 16.53 -6.17
C ALA A 34 -8.95 16.80 -7.34
N VAL A 35 -7.75 16.21 -7.34
CA VAL A 35 -6.75 16.37 -8.42
C VAL A 35 -7.22 15.77 -9.75
N PRO A 36 -7.56 14.46 -9.84
CA PRO A 36 -8.08 13.89 -11.07
C PRO A 36 -9.43 14.51 -11.46
N LEU A 37 -10.31 14.85 -10.51
CA LEU A 37 -11.57 15.54 -10.82
C LEU A 37 -11.33 16.91 -11.46
N ALA A 38 -10.37 17.68 -10.96
CA ALA A 38 -9.99 18.96 -11.56
C ALA A 38 -9.37 18.77 -12.95
N ALA A 39 -8.57 17.72 -13.14
CA ALA A 39 -8.02 17.38 -14.46
C ALA A 39 -9.12 17.00 -15.46
N PHE A 40 -10.10 16.18 -15.06
CA PHE A 40 -11.25 15.84 -15.88
C PHE A 40 -12.15 17.06 -16.21
N ALA A 41 -12.23 18.03 -15.29
CA ALA A 41 -12.94 19.28 -15.52
C ALA A 41 -12.19 20.27 -16.44
N GLY A 42 -11.01 19.89 -16.96
CA GLY A 42 -10.22 20.73 -17.86
C GLY A 42 -9.51 21.88 -17.17
N ALA A 43 -9.22 21.76 -15.86
CA ALA A 43 -8.47 22.79 -15.14
C ALA A 43 -7.06 22.97 -15.73
N SER A 44 -6.54 24.20 -15.72
CA SER A 44 -5.20 24.47 -16.21
C SER A 44 -4.13 23.77 -15.36
N ALA A 45 -2.98 23.46 -15.98
CA ALA A 45 -1.85 22.82 -15.31
C ALA A 45 -1.41 23.58 -14.04
N THR A 46 -1.42 24.91 -14.06
CA THR A 46 -1.12 25.76 -12.90
C THR A 46 -2.11 25.55 -11.75
N ARG A 47 -3.42 25.42 -12.05
CA ARG A 47 -4.45 25.15 -11.02
C ARG A 47 -4.30 23.74 -10.44
N ILE A 48 -3.97 22.76 -11.27
CA ILE A 48 -3.72 21.38 -10.81
C ILE A 48 -2.47 21.33 -9.92
N ALA A 49 -1.39 22.01 -10.33
CA ALA A 49 -0.15 22.06 -9.56
C ALA A 49 -0.33 22.76 -8.19
N THR A 50 -1.02 23.90 -8.17
CA THR A 50 -1.34 24.63 -6.93
C THR A 50 -2.26 23.83 -6.02
N LEU A 51 -3.28 23.17 -6.57
CA LEU A 51 -4.17 22.26 -5.84
C LEU A 51 -3.40 21.09 -5.24
N THR A 52 -2.51 20.47 -6.01
CA THR A 52 -1.66 19.36 -5.56
C THR A 52 -0.74 19.78 -4.42
N GLY A 53 -0.07 20.93 -4.56
CA GLY A 53 0.79 21.49 -3.52
C GLY A 53 0.02 21.78 -2.22
N ALA A 54 -1.16 22.38 -2.34
CA ALA A 54 -2.04 22.64 -1.20
C ALA A 54 -2.51 21.35 -0.51
N ILE A 55 -2.91 20.34 -1.29
CA ILE A 55 -3.34 19.04 -0.76
C ILE A 55 -2.18 18.37 -0.01
N VAL A 56 -0.95 18.41 -0.53
CA VAL A 56 0.21 17.82 0.17
C VAL A 56 0.44 18.47 1.54
N ALA A 57 0.38 19.81 1.61
CA ALA A 57 0.55 20.54 2.87
C ALA A 57 -0.58 20.23 3.86
N VAL A 58 -1.84 20.33 3.41
CA VAL A 58 -3.03 20.07 4.24
C VAL A 58 -3.07 18.62 4.71
N ASN A 59 -2.73 17.66 3.85
CA ASN A 59 -2.69 16.24 4.17
C ASN A 59 -1.73 15.95 5.33
N LYS A 60 -0.53 16.55 5.32
CA LYS A 60 0.43 16.40 6.43
C LYS A 60 -0.12 16.94 7.76
N ILE A 61 -0.78 18.09 7.71
CA ILE A 61 -1.39 18.69 8.91
C ILE A 61 -2.55 17.82 9.41
N MET A 62 -3.44 17.34 8.52
CA MET A 62 -4.53 16.44 8.88
C MET A 62 -4.05 15.11 9.46
N LEU A 63 -2.97 14.53 8.92
CA LEU A 63 -2.33 13.34 9.48
C LEU A 63 -1.85 13.59 10.91
N LEU A 64 -1.18 14.74 11.15
CA LEU A 64 -0.74 15.11 12.49
C LEU A 64 -1.92 15.31 13.45
N VAL A 65 -2.97 16.01 13.01
CA VAL A 65 -4.20 16.21 13.78
C VAL A 65 -4.90 14.88 14.07
N SER A 66 -4.96 13.96 13.10
CA SER A 66 -5.51 12.63 13.30
C SER A 66 -4.76 11.87 14.40
N VAL A 67 -3.42 11.91 14.36
CA VAL A 67 -2.58 11.28 15.41
C VAL A 67 -2.80 11.96 16.76
N ALA A 68 -2.94 13.28 16.81
CA ALA A 68 -3.21 14.02 18.03
C ALA A 68 -4.60 13.70 18.62
N VAL A 69 -5.61 13.54 17.78
CA VAL A 69 -7.00 13.24 18.18
C VAL A 69 -7.16 11.80 18.65
N MET A 70 -6.63 10.83 17.90
CA MET A 70 -6.64 9.39 18.25
C MET A 70 -5.65 9.02 19.35
N GLY A 71 -4.59 9.81 19.49
CA GLY A 71 -3.39 9.43 20.24
C GLY A 71 -2.54 8.38 19.51
N LYS A 72 -1.26 8.31 19.88
CA LYS A 72 -0.31 7.30 19.39
C LYS A 72 -0.85 5.85 19.45
N PRO A 73 -1.46 5.37 20.55
CA PRO A 73 -1.97 3.98 20.60
C PRO A 73 -3.15 3.76 19.66
N GLY A 74 -4.02 4.76 19.45
CA GLY A 74 -5.13 4.69 18.50
C GLY A 74 -4.66 4.61 17.06
N PHE A 75 -3.68 5.44 16.68
CA PHE A 75 -3.10 5.41 15.33
C PHE A 75 -2.36 4.10 15.04
N LEU A 76 -1.60 3.58 16.01
CA LEU A 76 -0.92 2.28 15.88
C LEU A 76 -1.91 1.12 15.70
N ARG A 77 -3.00 1.09 16.49
CA ARG A 77 -4.08 0.10 16.31
C ARG A 77 -4.69 0.16 14.92
N MET A 78 -5.01 1.36 14.42
CA MET A 78 -5.54 1.55 13.07
C MET A 78 -4.56 1.06 11.99
N LYS A 79 -3.28 1.43 12.12
CA LYS A 79 -2.21 0.97 11.22
C LYS A 79 -2.12 -0.56 11.20
N ASP A 80 -2.20 -1.20 12.37
CA ASP A 80 -2.10 -2.65 12.48
C ASP A 80 -3.32 -3.35 11.89
N MET A 81 -4.53 -2.81 12.08
CA MET A 81 -5.75 -3.29 11.42
C MET A 81 -5.66 -3.17 9.89
N LEU A 82 -5.16 -2.03 9.39
CA LEU A 82 -4.98 -1.81 7.95
C LEU A 82 -3.93 -2.79 7.37
N LEU A 83 -2.78 -2.93 8.04
CA LEU A 83 -1.74 -3.88 7.67
C LEU A 83 -2.23 -5.32 7.73
N GLN A 84 -3.07 -5.68 8.71
CA GLN A 84 -3.66 -7.00 8.81
C GLN A 84 -4.64 -7.27 7.66
N ARG A 85 -5.39 -6.26 7.22
CA ARG A 85 -6.30 -6.39 6.06
C ARG A 85 -5.56 -6.50 4.73
N LEU A 86 -4.41 -5.85 4.61
CA LEU A 86 -3.53 -5.91 3.43
C LEU A 86 -2.65 -7.16 3.42
N ARG A 87 -2.44 -7.82 4.57
CA ARG A 87 -1.72 -9.09 4.61
C ARG A 87 -2.53 -10.17 3.89
N PRO A 88 -1.91 -10.96 3.01
CA PRO A 88 -2.58 -12.08 2.37
C PRO A 88 -3.21 -13.00 3.42
N SER A 89 -4.49 -13.31 3.25
CA SER A 89 -5.33 -14.03 4.22
C SER A 89 -5.06 -15.54 4.29
N SER A 90 -3.85 -16.00 3.96
CA SER A 90 -3.56 -17.44 3.89
C SER A 90 -2.37 -17.82 4.76
N PRO A 91 -2.59 -18.46 5.92
CA PRO A 91 -1.59 -19.24 6.64
C PRO A 91 -1.47 -20.65 6.04
N VAL A 92 -1.36 -20.76 4.71
CA VAL A 92 -1.42 -22.06 4.01
C VAL A 92 -0.25 -22.16 3.05
N ASP A 93 0.65 -23.07 3.44
CA ASP A 93 1.59 -23.90 2.67
C ASP A 93 2.44 -23.26 1.58
N ALA A 94 3.70 -23.70 1.56
CA ALA A 94 4.68 -23.40 0.53
C ALA A 94 4.02 -23.35 -0.85
N VAL A 95 3.95 -22.14 -1.42
CA VAL A 95 3.47 -21.95 -2.79
C VAL A 95 4.26 -22.89 -3.70
N GLY A 96 3.56 -23.82 -4.35
CA GLY A 96 4.20 -24.78 -5.25
C GLY A 96 5.06 -24.07 -6.30
N PRO A 97 6.14 -24.69 -6.79
CA PRO A 97 7.13 -24.03 -7.66
C PRO A 97 6.50 -23.39 -8.91
N ALA A 98 5.46 -24.00 -9.47
CA ALA A 98 4.71 -23.44 -10.60
C ALA A 98 3.97 -22.14 -10.26
N ARG A 99 3.30 -22.07 -9.10
CA ARG A 99 2.59 -20.86 -8.66
C ARG A 99 3.57 -19.74 -8.32
N HIS A 100 4.72 -20.07 -7.73
CA HIS A 100 5.78 -19.11 -7.46
C HIS A 100 6.35 -18.52 -8.76
N ALA A 101 6.69 -19.36 -9.74
CA ALA A 101 7.22 -18.92 -11.03
C ALA A 101 6.22 -18.07 -11.81
N VAL A 102 4.95 -18.50 -11.89
CA VAL A 102 3.89 -17.75 -12.57
C VAL A 102 3.69 -16.39 -11.93
N GLY A 103 3.56 -16.34 -10.61
CA GLY A 103 3.40 -15.08 -9.92
C GLY A 103 4.63 -14.17 -10.07
N LEU A 104 5.85 -14.72 -10.06
CA LEU A 104 7.07 -13.94 -10.20
C LEU A 104 7.15 -13.34 -11.61
N ALA A 105 6.77 -14.12 -12.64
CA ALA A 105 6.62 -13.60 -13.99
C ALA A 105 5.55 -12.50 -14.05
N MET A 106 4.39 -12.71 -13.41
CA MET A 106 3.33 -11.70 -13.32
C MET A 106 3.74 -10.43 -12.55
N PHE A 107 4.72 -10.52 -11.65
CA PHE A 107 5.24 -9.37 -10.91
C PHE A 107 6.33 -8.63 -11.70
N CYS A 108 7.30 -9.37 -12.23
CA CYS A 108 8.45 -8.80 -12.93
C CYS A 108 8.10 -8.24 -14.31
N LEU A 109 7.19 -8.90 -15.04
CA LEU A 109 6.87 -8.51 -16.42
C LEU A 109 6.23 -7.12 -16.49
N PRO A 110 5.18 -6.78 -15.71
CA PRO A 110 4.64 -5.42 -15.69
C PRO A 110 5.65 -4.39 -15.19
N LEU A 111 6.48 -4.74 -14.19
CA LEU A 111 7.46 -3.83 -13.60
C LEU A 111 8.56 -3.45 -14.59
N VAL A 112 9.13 -4.43 -15.28
CA VAL A 112 10.16 -4.23 -16.31
C VAL A 112 9.56 -3.50 -17.50
N SER A 113 8.37 -3.92 -17.97
CA SER A 113 7.66 -3.21 -19.04
C SER A 113 7.46 -1.74 -18.71
N ALA A 114 6.94 -1.41 -17.51
CA ALA A 114 6.75 -0.04 -17.04
C ALA A 114 8.05 0.78 -16.99
N MET A 115 9.16 0.16 -16.58
CA MET A 115 10.47 0.84 -16.59
C MET A 115 11.00 1.08 -18.00
N LEU A 116 10.71 0.19 -18.96
CA LEU A 116 11.18 0.31 -20.34
C LEU A 116 10.33 1.28 -21.18
N GLU A 117 9.06 1.53 -20.81
CA GLU A 117 8.17 2.43 -21.56
C GLU A 117 8.79 3.78 -21.94
N PRO A 118 9.36 4.59 -21.01
CA PRO A 118 9.91 5.90 -21.36
C PRO A 118 11.09 5.82 -22.33
N TYR A 119 11.84 4.71 -22.32
CA TYR A 119 12.97 4.51 -23.24
C TYR A 119 12.49 4.12 -24.63
N VAL A 120 11.46 3.27 -24.72
CA VAL A 120 10.86 2.89 -26.00
C VAL A 120 10.17 4.10 -26.64
N ASP A 121 9.45 4.89 -25.85
CA ASP A 121 8.75 6.09 -26.32
C ASP A 121 9.73 7.18 -26.81
N ALA A 122 10.92 7.26 -26.21
CA ALA A 122 11.97 8.19 -26.63
C ALA A 122 12.59 7.82 -28.00
N ILE A 123 12.61 6.54 -28.37
CA ILE A 123 13.23 6.06 -29.62
C ILE A 123 12.18 5.89 -30.74
N TRP A 124 10.95 5.47 -30.40
CA TRP A 124 9.86 5.24 -31.35
C TRP A 124 8.51 5.81 -30.85
N PRO A 125 8.27 7.12 -31.01
CA PRO A 125 7.04 7.77 -30.54
C PRO A 125 5.76 7.31 -31.29
N ASP A 126 5.90 6.70 -32.48
CA ASP A 126 4.77 6.36 -33.37
C ASP A 126 4.24 4.92 -33.21
N LEU A 127 4.84 4.11 -32.33
CA LEU A 127 4.38 2.73 -32.07
C LEU A 127 3.16 2.65 -31.13
N ARG A 128 2.68 3.77 -30.58
CA ARG A 128 1.65 3.79 -29.53
C ARG A 128 0.35 4.50 -29.94
N PRO A 129 -0.58 3.82 -30.64
CA PRO A 129 -1.99 4.16 -30.52
C PRO A 129 -2.48 3.76 -29.12
N LYS A 130 -2.56 4.74 -28.21
CA LYS A 130 -3.31 4.77 -26.94
C LYS A 130 -3.53 3.40 -26.24
N LEU A 131 -2.45 2.78 -25.76
CA LEU A 131 -2.44 1.47 -25.06
C LEU A 131 -2.91 1.54 -23.58
N TRP A 132 -3.95 2.33 -23.30
CA TRP A 132 -4.49 2.45 -21.93
C TRP A 132 -4.94 1.10 -21.36
N GLU A 133 -5.38 0.18 -22.22
CA GLU A 133 -5.77 -1.19 -21.87
C GLU A 133 -4.58 -2.03 -21.39
N ALA A 134 -3.44 -1.91 -22.07
CA ALA A 134 -2.22 -2.63 -21.68
C ALA A 134 -1.68 -2.12 -20.35
N GLN A 135 -1.76 -0.80 -20.11
CA GLN A 135 -1.39 -0.18 -18.83
C GLN A 135 -2.28 -0.73 -17.70
N LEU A 136 -3.59 -0.71 -17.88
CA LEU A 136 -4.56 -1.18 -16.89
C LEU A 136 -4.41 -2.69 -16.63
N LEU A 137 -4.17 -3.48 -17.68
CA LEU A 137 -3.92 -4.91 -17.58
C LEU A 137 -2.62 -5.18 -16.80
N GLY A 138 -1.55 -4.44 -17.09
CA GLY A 138 -0.28 -4.53 -16.37
C GLY A 138 -0.43 -4.21 -14.88
N ASP A 139 -1.17 -3.15 -14.54
CA ASP A 139 -1.44 -2.77 -13.15
C ASP A 139 -2.24 -3.85 -12.41
N LEU A 140 -3.30 -4.38 -13.04
CA LEU A 140 -4.10 -5.48 -12.47
C LEU A 140 -3.28 -6.76 -12.31
N MET A 141 -2.45 -7.10 -13.29
CA MET A 141 -1.55 -8.26 -13.26
C MET A 141 -0.51 -8.13 -12.15
N LEU A 142 0.05 -6.94 -11.96
CA LEU A 142 0.99 -6.65 -10.88
C LEU A 142 0.31 -6.78 -9.51
N VAL A 143 -0.88 -6.21 -9.33
CA VAL A 143 -1.63 -6.33 -8.07
C VAL A 143 -1.98 -7.80 -7.79
N ALA A 144 -2.48 -8.52 -8.80
CA ALA A 144 -2.79 -9.94 -8.68
C ALA A 144 -1.57 -10.79 -8.32
N SER A 145 -0.39 -10.46 -8.84
CA SER A 145 0.86 -11.17 -8.55
C SER A 145 1.20 -11.19 -7.06
N LEU A 146 0.92 -10.11 -6.31
CA LEU A 146 1.14 -10.03 -4.87
C LEU A 146 0.28 -11.01 -4.08
N PHE A 147 -0.93 -11.30 -4.58
CA PHE A 147 -1.81 -12.32 -4.01
C PHE A 147 -1.41 -13.74 -4.45
N VAL A 148 -0.94 -13.91 -5.69
CA VAL A 148 -0.45 -15.19 -6.21
C VAL A 148 0.82 -15.63 -5.46
N LEU A 149 1.74 -14.71 -5.20
CA LEU A 149 2.98 -14.94 -4.43
C LEU A 149 2.72 -15.18 -2.95
N GLY A 150 1.63 -14.60 -2.43
CA GLY A 150 1.15 -14.86 -1.07
C GLY A 150 2.13 -14.44 0.03
N GLY A 151 1.98 -15.04 1.21
CA GLY A 151 2.71 -14.66 2.43
C GLY A 151 4.22 -14.91 2.38
N GLU A 152 4.69 -15.95 1.68
CA GLU A 152 6.12 -16.30 1.62
C GLU A 152 6.97 -15.25 0.90
N PHE A 153 6.44 -14.61 -0.15
CA PHE A 153 7.10 -13.47 -0.75
C PHE A 153 7.27 -12.31 0.24
N TRP A 154 6.22 -11.97 0.98
CA TRP A 154 6.29 -10.91 1.99
C TRP A 154 7.26 -11.26 3.13
N ASN A 155 7.39 -12.54 3.49
CA ASN A 155 8.39 -13.01 4.44
C ASN A 155 9.81 -12.77 3.92
N LYS A 156 10.09 -13.10 2.64
CA LYS A 156 11.38 -12.84 1.99
C LYS A 156 11.69 -11.35 1.86
N VAL A 157 10.72 -10.54 1.43
CA VAL A 157 10.85 -9.07 1.36
C VAL A 157 11.13 -8.49 2.75
N ARG A 158 10.45 -8.96 3.79
CA ARG A 158 10.73 -8.55 5.17
C ARG A 158 12.12 -8.97 5.61
N ALA A 159 12.53 -10.20 5.31
CA ALA A 159 13.85 -10.71 5.65
C ALA A 159 14.98 -9.87 5.03
N LEU A 160 14.78 -9.33 3.82
CA LEU A 160 15.74 -8.43 3.16
C LEU A 160 16.08 -7.18 4.01
N PHE A 161 15.12 -6.69 4.80
CA PHE A 161 15.32 -5.52 5.67
C PHE A 161 15.83 -5.87 7.08
N ILE A 162 15.96 -7.16 7.41
CA ILE A 162 16.47 -7.63 8.69
C ILE A 162 17.95 -8.02 8.49
N ARG A 163 18.88 -7.19 8.99
CA ARG A 163 20.34 -7.42 8.86
C ARG A 163 20.78 -8.82 9.33
N THR A 164 20.09 -9.37 10.32
CA THR A 164 20.40 -10.67 10.91
C THR A 164 19.75 -11.86 10.20
N ALA A 165 18.92 -11.61 9.17
CA ALA A 165 18.34 -12.68 8.39
C ALA A 165 19.45 -13.49 7.69
N ARG A 166 19.24 -14.80 7.65
CA ARG A 166 20.09 -15.77 6.94
C ARG A 166 19.19 -16.65 6.09
N VAL A 167 19.60 -16.89 4.85
CA VAL A 167 18.98 -17.89 3.99
C VAL A 167 19.59 -19.24 4.38
N VAL A 168 18.74 -20.21 4.69
CA VAL A 168 19.16 -21.59 4.93
C VAL A 168 18.60 -22.41 3.77
N ASP A 169 19.46 -22.77 2.83
CA ASP A 169 19.08 -23.72 1.79
C ASP A 169 19.05 -25.12 2.45
N ALA A 170 17.89 -25.77 2.42
CA ALA A 170 17.72 -27.13 2.91
C ALA A 170 18.31 -28.16 1.91
N GLY A 171 19.57 -27.93 1.50
CA GLY A 171 20.27 -28.68 0.45
C GLY A 171 21.71 -29.08 0.78
N GLU A 172 22.22 -28.78 1.99
CA GLU A 172 23.51 -29.34 2.44
C GLU A 172 23.29 -30.50 3.43
N PRO A 173 23.57 -31.75 3.04
CA PRO A 173 23.69 -32.83 4.00
C PRO A 173 25.00 -32.64 4.78
N GLY A 174 24.89 -32.21 6.03
CA GLY A 174 25.86 -32.47 7.10
C GLY A 174 27.31 -32.03 6.88
N GLY A 175 27.64 -30.80 7.27
CA GLY A 175 29.00 -30.42 7.63
C GLY A 175 29.30 -30.81 9.07
N THR A 176 29.88 -31.99 9.29
CA THR A 176 30.51 -32.36 10.56
C THR A 176 31.76 -31.52 10.79
N GLY A 177 31.81 -30.82 11.91
CA GLY A 177 33.00 -30.21 12.52
C GLY A 177 32.78 -30.06 14.01
#